data_AF-A0A2J6PD79-F1
#
_entry.id   AF-A0A2J6PD79-F1
#
_cell.length_a   1.000
_cell.length_b   1.000
_cell.length_c   1.000
_cell.angle_alpha   90.00
_cell.angle_beta   90.00
_cell.angle_gamma   90.00
#
_symmetry.space_group_name_H-M   'P 1'
#
loop_
_entity.id
_entity.type
_entity.pdbx_description
1 polymer ?
#
loop_
_entity_poly.entity_id
_entity_poly.type
_entity_poly.pdbx_seq_one_letter_code
_entity_poly.pdbx_strand_id
1 'polypeptide(L)'
;VTVPTGTVYKPAYNLLCLAAKPSDVFIFFAANYLAHAATVKSFPGESTAENIASLLFALLYPASGIVRGLDAIFRHAVFTKHELQRAAQAGALCMVVRSNLWTPAEASLVKDRNLPRTGKRLLSHVPGQYRVQEQVAADVAEQNGGIELNHLNRVKPRSFWIYTPRWMTEYPTNWIYCDTLNVYVQPGRKVHGLGRLAKGYRLAYVPRDAVDEEKSGNISSSYALPKVLIALFQLVYGALSLANSRGDQINRFGYAAFGLTVAVYTVMAGINLIGHLLTPDYSTLFVVHNEVLEE
;
A
#
# COMPACT_ATOMS: atom_id res chain seq x y z
N VAL A 1 -25.54 44.21 26.34
CA VAL A 1 -24.94 42.89 26.03
C VAL A 1 -25.11 42.00 27.25
N THR A 2 -25.89 40.93 27.13
CA THR A 2 -26.06 39.95 28.20
C THR A 2 -24.98 38.88 28.05
N VAL A 3 -24.15 38.69 29.08
CA VAL A 3 -23.11 37.65 29.08
C VAL A 3 -23.64 36.39 29.77
N PRO A 4 -23.24 35.19 29.31
CA PRO A 4 -23.65 33.93 29.95
C PRO A 4 -23.25 33.85 31.43
N THR A 5 -24.04 33.17 32.25
CA THR A 5 -23.75 32.95 33.67
C THR A 5 -22.42 32.22 33.86
N GLY A 6 -21.59 32.68 34.79
CA GLY A 6 -20.26 32.11 35.05
C GLY A 6 -19.13 32.68 34.19
N THR A 7 -19.41 33.72 33.39
CA THR A 7 -18.37 34.43 32.63
C THR A 7 -17.45 35.23 33.56
N VAL A 8 -16.14 35.05 33.42
CA VAL A 8 -15.12 35.80 34.17
C VAL A 8 -14.41 36.75 33.22
N TYR A 9 -14.52 38.05 33.48
CA TYR A 9 -13.78 39.07 32.75
C TYR A 9 -12.44 39.36 33.44
N LYS A 10 -11.33 39.31 32.71
CA LYS A 10 -9.99 39.67 33.18
C LYS A 10 -9.53 40.97 32.50
N PRO A 11 -9.63 42.14 33.17
CA PRO A 11 -9.35 43.44 32.56
C PRO A 11 -7.92 43.61 32.07
N ALA A 12 -6.95 43.08 32.82
CA ALA A 12 -5.52 43.17 32.48
C ALA A 12 -5.17 42.61 31.09
N TYR A 13 -5.98 41.67 30.59
CA TYR A 13 -5.78 41.01 29.31
C TYR A 13 -6.94 41.24 28.34
N ASN A 14 -7.91 42.10 28.69
CA ASN A 14 -9.17 42.30 27.97
C ASN A 14 -9.78 40.96 27.50
N LEU A 15 -9.91 40.02 28.43
CA LEU A 15 -10.29 38.63 28.15
C LEU A 15 -11.61 38.28 28.83
N LEU A 16 -12.57 37.80 28.04
CA LEU A 16 -13.83 37.29 28.51
C LEU A 16 -13.79 35.75 28.50
N CYS A 17 -13.65 35.14 29.68
CA CYS A 17 -13.61 33.68 29.81
C CYS A 17 -15.01 33.13 30.06
N LEU A 18 -15.52 32.31 29.14
CA LEU A 18 -16.74 31.53 29.35
C LEU A 18 -16.41 30.28 30.16
N ALA A 19 -17.29 29.90 31.09
CA ALA A 19 -17.16 28.65 31.82
C ALA A 19 -17.35 27.45 30.86
N ALA A 20 -16.31 26.63 30.69
CA ALA A 20 -16.39 25.42 29.89
C ALA A 20 -17.30 24.39 30.56
N LYS A 21 -18.25 23.83 29.80
CA LYS A 21 -19.07 22.72 30.28
C LYS A 21 -18.31 21.41 30.08
N PRO A 22 -18.54 20.37 30.92
CA PRO A 22 -17.97 19.05 30.68
C PRO A 22 -18.30 18.48 29.29
N SER A 23 -19.48 18.84 28.76
CA SER A 23 -19.90 18.48 27.40
C SER A 23 -18.99 19.06 26.32
N ASP A 24 -18.51 20.30 26.50
CA ASP A 24 -17.69 20.98 25.49
C ASP A 24 -16.33 20.29 25.35
N VAL A 25 -15.76 19.90 26.49
CA VAL A 25 -14.51 19.13 26.56
C VAL A 25 -14.69 17.75 25.92
N PHE A 26 -15.76 17.04 26.25
CA PHE A 26 -16.04 15.73 25.67
C PHE A 26 -16.22 15.80 24.15
N ILE A 27 -17.03 16.74 23.66
CA ILE A 27 -17.28 16.93 22.22
C ILE A 27 -15.97 17.27 21.51
N PHE A 28 -15.12 18.11 22.11
CA PHE A 28 -13.81 18.43 21.53
C PHE A 28 -12.95 17.17 21.33
N PHE A 29 -12.80 16.32 22.34
CA PHE A 29 -12.01 15.09 22.20
C PHE A 29 -12.67 14.09 21.24
N ALA A 30 -14.00 13.95 21.27
CA ALA A 30 -14.71 13.05 20.38
C ALA A 30 -14.60 13.48 18.90
N ALA A 31 -14.88 14.76 18.61
CA ALA A 31 -14.91 15.29 17.26
C ALA A 31 -13.52 15.50 16.64
N ASN A 32 -12.45 15.61 17.45
CA ASN A 32 -11.09 15.73 16.95
C ASN A 32 -10.33 14.41 17.03
N TYR A 33 -10.14 13.86 18.23
CA TYR A 33 -9.25 12.71 18.45
C TYR A 33 -9.90 11.40 18.02
N LEU A 34 -11.10 11.10 18.54
CA LEU A 34 -11.76 9.83 18.22
C LEU A 34 -12.21 9.78 16.76
N ALA A 35 -12.79 10.87 16.24
CA ALA A 35 -13.17 10.96 14.85
C ALA A 35 -11.96 10.84 13.92
N HIS A 36 -10.84 11.47 14.25
CA HIS A 36 -9.61 11.33 13.45
C HIS A 36 -9.14 9.88 13.44
N ALA A 37 -8.98 9.28 14.62
CA ALA A 37 -8.52 7.90 14.76
C ALA A 37 -9.43 6.94 13.96
N ALA A 38 -10.75 7.09 14.05
CA ALA A 38 -11.73 6.27 13.33
C ALA A 38 -11.67 6.41 11.80
N THR A 39 -11.15 7.54 11.29
CA THR A 39 -11.17 7.86 9.85
C THR A 39 -9.84 7.60 9.15
N VAL A 40 -8.77 7.27 9.89
CA VAL A 40 -7.46 6.93 9.31
C VAL A 40 -7.60 5.85 8.25
N LYS A 41 -6.96 6.07 7.11
CA LYS A 41 -6.92 5.10 6.01
C LYS A 41 -6.08 3.88 6.41
N SER A 42 -6.63 2.69 6.20
CA SER A 42 -5.91 1.43 6.40
C SER A 42 -5.29 1.00 5.09
N PHE A 43 -4.15 0.31 5.14
CA PHE A 43 -3.56 -0.28 3.96
C PHE A 43 -4.25 -1.61 3.59
N PRO A 44 -4.26 -2.01 2.32
CA PRO A 44 -4.78 -3.31 1.91
C PRO A 44 -4.12 -4.46 2.67
N GLY A 45 -4.95 -5.36 3.21
CA GLY A 45 -4.49 -6.53 3.96
C GLY A 45 -3.67 -6.23 5.21
N GLU A 46 -3.76 -5.02 5.78
CA GLU A 46 -3.07 -4.65 7.02
C GLU A 46 -3.44 -5.60 8.18
N SER A 47 -2.43 -6.01 8.95
CA SER A 47 -2.68 -6.89 10.11
C SER A 47 -3.47 -6.13 11.19
N THR A 48 -4.23 -6.86 12.01
CA THR A 48 -5.00 -6.22 13.09
C THR A 48 -4.09 -5.47 14.06
N ALA A 49 -2.90 -6.00 14.34
CA ALA A 49 -1.93 -5.38 15.24
C ALA A 49 -1.36 -4.07 14.67
N GLU A 50 -0.96 -4.06 13.39
CA GLU A 50 -0.49 -2.84 12.70
C GLU A 50 -1.59 -1.78 12.63
N ASN A 51 -2.84 -2.20 12.35
CA ASN A 51 -3.97 -1.28 12.30
C ASN A 51 -4.25 -0.67 13.69
N ILE A 52 -4.19 -1.45 14.77
CA ILE A 52 -4.33 -0.95 16.15
C ILE A 52 -3.17 0.01 16.48
N ALA A 53 -1.94 -0.34 16.16
CA ALA A 53 -0.79 0.53 16.39
C ALA A 53 -0.97 1.87 15.65
N SER A 54 -1.43 1.82 14.40
CA SER A 54 -1.69 3.01 13.58
C SER A 54 -2.81 3.88 14.14
N LEU A 55 -3.86 3.26 14.69
CA LEU A 55 -4.92 3.95 15.40
C LEU A 55 -4.40 4.68 16.65
N LEU A 56 -3.54 4.03 17.43
CA LEU A 56 -2.91 4.62 18.61
C LEU A 56 -1.99 5.78 18.24
N PHE A 57 -1.17 5.62 17.19
CA PHE A 57 -0.33 6.70 16.68
C PHE A 57 -1.16 7.88 16.19
N ALA A 58 -2.28 7.64 15.51
CA ALA A 58 -3.18 8.70 15.07
C ALA A 58 -3.84 9.46 16.23
N LEU A 59 -4.19 8.75 17.31
CA LEU A 59 -4.77 9.37 18.49
C LEU A 59 -3.77 10.29 19.22
N LEU A 60 -2.49 9.93 19.23
CA LEU A 60 -1.42 10.72 19.87
C LEU A 60 -0.83 11.80 18.96
N TYR A 61 -0.76 11.53 17.66
CA TYR A 61 -0.09 12.36 16.65
C TYR A 61 -0.99 12.51 15.43
N PRO A 62 -1.76 13.61 15.31
CA PRO A 62 -2.71 13.80 14.21
C PRO A 62 -2.07 13.71 12.82
N ALA A 63 -0.79 14.10 12.71
CA ALA A 63 -0.05 14.06 11.45
C ALA A 63 0.34 12.64 10.98
N SER A 64 0.29 11.62 11.86
CA SER A 64 0.74 10.26 11.52
C SER A 64 -0.10 9.59 10.42
N GLY A 65 -1.35 10.03 10.22
CA GLY A 65 -2.24 9.52 9.18
C GLY A 65 -2.08 10.20 7.81
N ILE A 66 -1.36 11.33 7.70
CA ILE A 66 -1.29 12.16 6.48
C ILE A 66 -0.88 11.31 5.28
N VAL A 67 0.21 10.57 5.46
CA VAL A 67 0.83 9.77 4.41
C VAL A 67 -0.14 8.73 3.86
N ARG A 68 -0.90 8.07 4.73
CA ARG A 68 -1.88 7.03 4.35
C ARG A 68 -3.01 7.62 3.53
N GLY A 69 -3.50 8.79 3.91
CA GLY A 69 -4.55 9.48 3.16
C GLY A 69 -4.06 10.03 1.81
N LEU A 70 -2.88 10.64 1.77
CA LEU A 70 -2.27 11.14 0.53
C LEU A 70 -1.95 10.00 -0.45
N ASP A 71 -1.41 8.89 0.02
CA ASP A 71 -1.15 7.73 -0.83
C ASP A 71 -2.46 7.17 -1.43
N ALA A 72 -3.55 7.12 -0.66
CA ALA A 72 -4.86 6.77 -1.21
C ALA A 72 -5.39 7.79 -2.24
N ILE A 73 -5.14 9.09 -2.04
CA ILE A 73 -5.49 10.13 -3.02
C ILE A 73 -4.68 9.95 -4.31
N PHE A 74 -3.37 9.74 -4.20
CA PHE A 74 -2.50 9.54 -5.35
C PHE A 74 -2.78 8.24 -6.09
N ARG A 75 -3.32 7.21 -5.44
CA ARG A 75 -3.82 6.00 -6.13
C ARG A 75 -5.03 6.28 -7.00
N HIS A 76 -5.95 7.13 -6.56
CA HIS A 76 -7.14 7.54 -7.32
C HIS A 76 -7.91 6.38 -7.99
N ALA A 77 -7.93 5.21 -7.35
CA ALA A 77 -8.37 3.96 -7.97
C ALA A 77 -9.85 3.94 -8.38
N VAL A 78 -10.69 4.82 -7.80
CA VAL A 78 -12.12 4.91 -8.15
C VAL A 78 -12.37 5.24 -9.63
N PHE A 79 -11.44 5.91 -10.31
CA PHE A 79 -11.61 6.29 -11.71
C PHE A 79 -11.40 5.12 -12.68
N THR A 80 -10.87 4.01 -12.19
CA THR A 80 -10.65 2.82 -13.00
C THR A 80 -11.93 2.00 -13.12
N LYS A 81 -12.34 1.77 -14.37
CA LYS A 81 -13.60 1.10 -14.71
C LYS A 81 -13.59 -0.40 -14.39
N HIS A 82 -12.44 -1.05 -14.54
CA HIS A 82 -12.29 -2.48 -14.35
C HIS A 82 -11.97 -2.80 -12.88
N GLU A 83 -12.69 -3.75 -12.27
CA GLU A 83 -12.54 -4.05 -10.84
C GLU A 83 -11.17 -4.56 -10.47
N LEU A 84 -10.59 -5.43 -11.31
CA LEU A 84 -9.26 -5.97 -11.09
C LEU A 84 -8.18 -4.89 -11.21
N GLN A 85 -8.24 -4.07 -12.25
CA GLN A 85 -7.31 -2.95 -12.41
C GLN A 85 -7.48 -1.92 -11.27
N ARG A 86 -8.71 -1.69 -10.81
CA ARG A 86 -8.99 -0.87 -9.63
C ARG A 86 -8.35 -1.46 -8.37
N ALA A 87 -8.40 -2.78 -8.19
CA ALA A 87 -7.73 -3.47 -7.09
C ALA A 87 -6.20 -3.41 -7.22
N ALA A 88 -5.65 -3.53 -8.43
CA ALA A 88 -4.22 -3.38 -8.71
C ALA A 88 -3.73 -1.97 -8.34
N GLN A 89 -4.43 -0.95 -8.85
CA GLN A 89 -4.14 0.46 -8.58
C GLN A 89 -4.33 0.81 -7.10
N ALA A 90 -5.29 0.18 -6.42
CA ALA A 90 -5.47 0.31 -4.98
C ALA A 90 -4.42 -0.48 -4.16
N GLY A 91 -3.48 -1.20 -4.78
CA GLY A 91 -2.44 -1.98 -4.11
C GLY A 91 -2.96 -3.24 -3.39
N ALA A 92 -4.13 -3.74 -3.78
CA ALA A 92 -4.78 -4.88 -3.15
C ALA A 92 -4.44 -6.23 -3.80
N LEU A 93 -3.62 -6.24 -4.86
CA LEU A 93 -3.24 -7.45 -5.56
C LEU A 93 -1.80 -7.88 -5.23
N CYS A 94 -1.60 -9.18 -5.11
CA CYS A 94 -0.29 -9.80 -4.98
C CYS A 94 -0.20 -11.04 -5.88
N MET A 95 1.03 -11.49 -6.16
CA MET A 95 1.29 -12.70 -6.94
C MET A 95 2.39 -13.53 -6.27
N VAL A 96 2.41 -14.83 -6.57
CA VAL A 96 3.42 -15.73 -6.03
C VAL A 96 4.69 -15.60 -6.87
N VAL A 97 5.81 -15.38 -6.20
CA VAL A 97 7.12 -15.32 -6.83
C VAL A 97 8.07 -16.30 -6.16
N ARG A 98 8.96 -16.88 -6.95
CA ARG A 98 10.08 -17.67 -6.43
C ARG A 98 10.99 -16.73 -5.65
N SER A 99 11.51 -17.18 -4.51
CA SER A 99 12.51 -16.45 -3.69
C SER A 99 13.91 -17.02 -3.89
N ASN A 100 14.93 -16.32 -3.42
CA ASN A 100 16.32 -16.80 -3.45
C ASN A 100 16.55 -18.17 -2.77
N LEU A 101 15.58 -18.64 -1.99
CA LEU A 101 15.59 -19.96 -1.33
C LEU A 101 14.82 -21.03 -2.10
N TRP A 102 14.26 -20.69 -3.27
CA TRP A 102 13.51 -21.62 -4.10
C TRP A 102 14.42 -22.66 -4.73
N THR A 103 13.92 -23.89 -4.78
CA THR A 103 14.55 -25.01 -5.46
C THR A 103 13.50 -25.72 -6.32
N PRO A 104 13.80 -26.08 -7.58
CA PRO A 104 12.87 -26.83 -8.40
C PRO A 104 12.58 -28.19 -7.77
N ALA A 105 11.34 -28.67 -7.88
CA ALA A 105 11.00 -30.04 -7.50
C ALA A 105 11.72 -31.02 -8.44
N GLU A 106 12.14 -32.18 -7.92
CA GLU A 106 13.04 -33.15 -8.57
C GLU A 106 12.58 -33.67 -9.95
N ALA A 107 11.35 -33.36 -10.39
CA ALA A 107 10.80 -33.78 -11.67
C ALA A 107 10.05 -32.67 -12.44
N SER A 108 10.02 -31.42 -11.99
CA SER A 108 9.32 -30.36 -12.73
C SER A 108 10.23 -29.76 -13.81
N LEU A 109 9.86 -29.97 -15.08
CA LEU A 109 10.37 -29.18 -16.19
C LEU A 109 9.95 -27.72 -15.94
N VAL A 110 10.89 -26.89 -15.49
CA VAL A 110 10.66 -25.45 -15.36
C VAL A 110 10.31 -24.92 -16.74
N LYS A 111 9.03 -24.59 -16.96
CA LYS A 111 8.51 -24.03 -18.22
C LYS A 111 8.91 -22.55 -18.38
N ASP A 112 10.14 -22.18 -18.04
CA ASP A 112 10.57 -20.79 -18.19
C ASP A 112 11.08 -20.53 -19.61
N ARG A 113 10.37 -19.66 -20.36
CA ARG A 113 10.82 -19.18 -21.68
C ARG A 113 12.02 -18.23 -21.60
N ASN A 114 12.36 -17.76 -20.40
CA ASN A 114 13.32 -16.66 -20.18
C ASN A 114 14.54 -17.05 -19.34
N LEU A 115 14.84 -18.34 -19.17
CA LEU A 115 16.17 -18.73 -18.66
C LEU A 115 17.22 -18.16 -19.61
N PRO A 116 18.08 -17.20 -19.19
CA PRO A 116 19.18 -16.80 -20.03
C PRO A 116 20.01 -18.06 -20.28
N ARG A 117 20.11 -18.47 -21.55
CA ARG A 117 20.99 -19.55 -21.98
C ARG A 117 22.41 -19.13 -21.61
N THR A 118 22.86 -19.52 -20.42
CA THR A 118 24.18 -19.18 -19.91
C THR A 118 25.21 -19.89 -20.77
N GLY A 119 25.70 -19.18 -21.78
CA GLY A 119 26.69 -19.69 -22.72
C GLY A 119 27.33 -18.62 -23.60
N LYS A 120 26.99 -17.33 -23.46
CA LYS A 120 27.77 -16.26 -24.08
C LYS A 120 27.98 -15.13 -23.10
N ARG A 121 29.25 -14.92 -22.75
CA ARG A 121 29.77 -13.67 -22.20
C ARG A 121 29.06 -12.52 -22.91
N LEU A 122 28.56 -11.57 -22.12
CA LEU A 122 28.31 -10.20 -22.56
C LEU A 122 29.64 -9.63 -23.07
N LEU A 123 29.99 -9.95 -24.32
CA LEU A 123 30.97 -9.20 -25.08
C LEU A 123 30.21 -8.03 -25.68
N SER A 124 30.55 -6.86 -25.18
CA SER A 124 30.31 -5.56 -25.76
C SER A 124 30.26 -5.60 -27.29
N HIS A 125 29.10 -5.20 -27.80
CA HIS A 125 28.87 -4.49 -29.04
C HIS A 125 30.11 -4.21 -29.93
N VAL A 126 30.24 -4.99 -31.01
CA VAL A 126 30.88 -4.56 -32.26
C VAL A 126 29.98 -5.06 -33.40
N PRO A 127 29.46 -4.19 -34.28
CA PRO A 127 28.57 -4.60 -35.36
C PRO A 127 29.41 -5.15 -36.52
N GLY A 128 29.12 -6.37 -36.94
CA GLY A 128 29.71 -6.93 -38.14
C GLY A 128 29.60 -8.44 -38.22
N GLN A 129 28.75 -8.91 -39.13
CA GLN A 129 28.88 -10.18 -39.84
C GLN A 129 28.66 -11.47 -39.02
N TYR A 130 27.57 -12.18 -39.28
CA TYR A 130 27.56 -13.45 -40.04
C TYR A 130 26.18 -14.14 -39.95
N ARG A 131 25.82 -14.73 -41.09
CA ARG A 131 24.66 -15.58 -41.41
C ARG A 131 24.44 -16.67 -40.35
N VAL A 132 23.22 -16.79 -39.83
CA VAL A 132 22.80 -17.98 -39.07
C VAL A 132 22.57 -19.09 -40.09
N GLN A 133 23.43 -20.10 -40.08
CA GLN A 133 23.20 -21.35 -40.79
C GLN A 133 22.46 -22.30 -39.84
N GLU A 134 21.17 -22.41 -40.12
CA GLU A 134 20.19 -23.33 -39.57
C GLU A 134 20.53 -24.77 -40.02
N GLN A 135 21.53 -25.42 -39.41
CA GLN A 135 21.92 -26.80 -39.79
C GLN A 135 22.93 -27.44 -38.81
N VAL A 136 22.61 -27.59 -37.51
CA VAL A 136 23.41 -28.48 -36.61
C VAL A 136 22.54 -29.18 -35.56
N ALA A 137 21.25 -29.42 -35.84
CA ALA A 137 20.36 -30.14 -34.91
C ALA A 137 19.97 -31.55 -35.40
N ALA A 138 20.51 -32.01 -36.53
CA ALA A 138 20.20 -33.33 -37.08
C ALA A 138 21.31 -34.38 -36.91
N ASP A 139 22.56 -33.98 -36.66
CA ASP A 139 23.71 -34.91 -36.77
C ASP A 139 24.21 -35.49 -35.43
N VAL A 140 23.46 -35.33 -34.33
CA VAL A 140 23.84 -35.89 -33.00
C VAL A 140 22.91 -37.02 -32.55
N ALA A 141 21.89 -37.35 -33.33
CA ALA A 141 20.94 -38.42 -32.97
C ALA A 141 21.41 -39.83 -33.36
N GLU A 142 22.54 -39.97 -34.06
CA GLU A 142 22.95 -41.27 -34.61
C GLU A 142 24.45 -41.51 -34.44
N GLN A 143 24.92 -41.57 -33.19
CA GLN A 143 26.06 -42.42 -32.82
C GLN A 143 26.26 -42.43 -31.31
N ASN A 144 26.46 -43.64 -30.79
CA ASN A 144 26.86 -44.02 -29.44
C ASN A 144 25.72 -44.38 -28.50
N GLY A 145 25.43 -45.67 -28.50
CA GLY A 145 24.70 -46.32 -27.43
C GLY A 145 25.45 -46.27 -26.09
N GLY A 146 24.69 -46.51 -25.03
CA GLY A 146 25.22 -46.89 -23.72
C GLY A 146 26.12 -45.86 -23.05
N ILE A 147 25.61 -44.65 -22.79
CA ILE A 147 26.20 -43.80 -21.77
C ILE A 147 25.56 -44.16 -20.43
N GLU A 148 26.35 -44.80 -19.57
CA GLU A 148 25.96 -45.18 -18.21
C GLU A 148 25.29 -44.02 -17.44
N LEU A 149 24.20 -44.34 -16.75
CA LEU A 149 23.46 -43.46 -15.83
C LEU A 149 24.28 -42.94 -14.63
N ASN A 150 25.57 -43.27 -14.52
CA ASN A 150 26.41 -42.95 -13.36
C ASN A 150 26.90 -41.50 -13.30
N HIS A 151 26.79 -40.73 -14.41
CA HIS A 151 27.25 -39.34 -14.46
C HIS A 151 26.19 -38.27 -14.14
N LEU A 152 24.92 -38.65 -13.94
CA LEU A 152 23.87 -37.70 -13.53
C LEU A 152 23.91 -37.35 -12.04
N ASN A 153 24.63 -38.13 -11.21
CA ASN A 153 24.64 -37.98 -9.75
C ASN A 153 25.56 -36.87 -9.21
N ARG A 154 26.07 -35.97 -10.07
CA ARG A 154 26.94 -34.87 -9.61
C ARG A 154 26.58 -33.52 -10.21
N VAL A 155 25.30 -33.27 -10.44
CA VAL A 155 24.83 -31.89 -10.62
C VAL A 155 24.86 -31.23 -9.25
N LYS A 156 25.93 -30.47 -8.95
CA LYS A 156 25.93 -29.58 -7.80
C LYS A 156 24.70 -28.67 -7.89
N PRO A 157 23.96 -28.44 -6.79
CA PRO A 157 22.80 -27.55 -6.83
C PRO A 157 23.26 -26.18 -7.34
N ARG A 158 22.80 -25.80 -8.52
CA ARG A 158 23.06 -24.48 -9.07
C ARG A 158 22.14 -23.52 -8.33
N SER A 159 22.75 -22.60 -7.59
CA SER A 159 22.00 -21.47 -7.03
C SER A 159 21.54 -20.58 -8.18
N PHE A 160 20.23 -20.42 -8.30
CA PHE A 160 19.63 -19.49 -9.26
C PHE A 160 19.46 -18.14 -8.58
N TRP A 161 20.00 -17.09 -9.21
CA TRP A 161 19.72 -15.73 -8.81
C TRP A 161 18.39 -15.31 -9.40
N ILE A 162 17.44 -14.98 -8.52
CA ILE A 162 16.15 -14.47 -8.94
C ILE A 162 16.27 -12.98 -9.16
N TYR A 163 16.16 -12.58 -10.42
CA TYR A 163 16.18 -11.19 -10.82
C TYR A 163 14.80 -10.57 -10.58
N THR A 164 14.73 -9.50 -9.78
CA THR A 164 13.53 -8.66 -9.71
C THR A 164 13.56 -7.71 -10.90
N PRO A 165 12.64 -7.87 -11.87
CA PRO A 165 12.65 -7.04 -13.05
C PRO A 165 12.22 -5.61 -12.72
N ARG A 166 12.72 -4.64 -13.50
CA ARG A 166 12.47 -3.21 -13.25
C ARG A 166 10.99 -2.81 -13.33
N TRP A 167 10.15 -3.60 -14.00
CA TRP A 167 8.70 -3.38 -14.06
C TRP A 167 8.00 -3.78 -12.76
N MET A 168 8.60 -4.64 -11.94
CA MET A 168 8.03 -5.10 -10.66
C MET A 168 8.30 -4.08 -9.55
N THR A 169 9.38 -3.31 -9.69
CA THR A 169 9.60 -2.12 -8.88
C THR A 169 8.72 -1.00 -9.42
N GLU A 170 7.70 -0.61 -8.67
CA GLU A 170 7.05 0.66 -8.91
C GLU A 170 8.12 1.74 -8.85
N TYR A 171 8.31 2.48 -9.95
CA TYR A 171 9.11 3.69 -9.87
C TYR A 171 8.51 4.50 -8.72
N PRO A 172 9.31 4.88 -7.70
CA PRO A 172 8.78 5.75 -6.68
C PRO A 172 8.32 7.00 -7.43
N THR A 173 7.00 7.17 -7.56
CA THR A 173 6.43 8.51 -7.49
C THR A 173 7.17 9.13 -6.31
N ASN A 174 7.82 10.29 -6.50
CA ASN A 174 8.85 10.91 -5.63
C ASN A 174 8.39 11.21 -4.17
N TRP A 175 7.65 10.31 -3.55
CA TRP A 175 6.94 10.38 -2.30
C TRP A 175 7.53 9.32 -1.37
N ILE A 176 7.91 9.74 -0.18
CA ILE A 176 8.84 9.01 0.69
C ILE A 176 8.19 7.80 1.39
N TYR A 177 6.94 7.45 1.08
CA TYR A 177 6.25 6.37 1.80
C TYR A 177 5.05 5.81 1.04
N CYS A 178 5.20 4.58 0.52
CA CYS A 178 4.14 3.76 -0.05
C CYS A 178 4.19 2.36 0.62
N ASP A 179 3.04 1.73 0.84
CA ASP A 179 2.97 0.34 1.35
C ASP A 179 3.63 -0.69 0.40
N THR A 180 3.70 -0.37 -0.89
CA THR A 180 4.31 -1.16 -1.98
C THR A 180 5.76 -0.77 -2.27
N LEU A 181 6.40 0.09 -1.46
CA LEU A 181 7.81 0.48 -1.65
C LEU A 181 8.75 -0.73 -1.64
N ASN A 182 8.37 -1.76 -0.88
CA ASN A 182 8.96 -3.09 -1.01
C ASN A 182 8.17 -3.88 -2.06
N VAL A 183 8.87 -4.39 -3.06
CA VAL A 183 8.32 -5.33 -4.06
C VAL A 183 7.64 -6.52 -3.39
N TYR A 184 8.21 -6.99 -2.28
CA TYR A 184 7.69 -8.14 -1.54
C TYR A 184 6.67 -7.71 -0.48
N VAL A 185 5.61 -8.50 -0.37
CA VAL A 185 4.60 -8.34 0.67
C VAL A 185 5.22 -8.61 2.04
N GLN A 186 5.01 -7.70 2.98
CA GLN A 186 5.53 -7.85 4.33
C GLN A 186 4.89 -9.05 5.05
N PRO A 187 5.65 -9.77 5.91
CA PRO A 187 5.09 -10.84 6.72
C PRO A 187 3.95 -10.32 7.60
N GLY A 188 2.84 -11.05 7.68
CA GLY A 188 1.69 -10.70 8.54
C GLY A 188 0.53 -9.99 7.83
N ARG A 189 0.70 -9.63 6.54
CA ARG A 189 -0.43 -9.15 5.72
C ARG A 189 -1.47 -10.25 5.53
N LYS A 190 -2.74 -9.88 5.61
CA LYS A 190 -3.88 -10.79 5.40
C LYS A 190 -4.08 -10.98 3.91
N VAL A 191 -3.97 -12.22 3.46
CA VAL A 191 -4.17 -12.62 2.07
C VAL A 191 -5.43 -13.46 1.98
N HIS A 192 -6.27 -13.16 0.99
CA HIS A 192 -7.53 -13.84 0.74
C HIS A 192 -7.28 -15.24 0.17
N GLY A 193 -7.90 -16.26 0.77
CA GLY A 193 -7.93 -17.62 0.21
C GLY A 193 -6.58 -18.36 0.15
N LEU A 194 -5.47 -17.72 0.50
CA LEU A 194 -4.14 -18.33 0.44
C LEU A 194 -3.73 -18.85 1.82
N GLY A 195 -3.34 -20.13 1.86
CA GLY A 195 -2.72 -20.75 3.03
C GLY A 195 -1.24 -20.39 3.18
N ARG A 196 -0.49 -21.25 3.86
CA ARG A 196 0.96 -21.10 4.03
C ARG A 196 1.68 -21.44 2.72
N LEU A 197 2.44 -20.49 2.18
CA LEU A 197 3.30 -20.75 1.02
C LEU A 197 4.36 -21.80 1.31
N ALA A 198 4.66 -22.62 0.31
CA ALA A 198 5.75 -23.59 0.36
C ALA A 198 7.12 -22.91 0.55
N LYS A 199 8.08 -23.65 1.10
CA LYS A 199 9.43 -23.12 1.34
C LYS A 199 10.05 -22.72 0.00
N GLY A 200 10.59 -21.51 -0.05
CA GLY A 200 11.21 -20.98 -1.26
C GLY A 200 10.30 -20.06 -2.07
N TYR A 201 9.01 -19.96 -1.78
CA TYR A 201 8.11 -19.00 -2.42
C TYR A 201 7.82 -17.80 -1.51
N ARG A 202 7.54 -16.66 -2.13
CA ARG A 202 7.15 -15.40 -1.46
C ARG A 202 6.06 -14.69 -2.25
N LEU A 203 5.41 -13.71 -1.63
CA LEU A 203 4.44 -12.86 -2.30
C LEU A 203 5.09 -11.55 -2.72
N ALA A 204 4.80 -11.11 -3.94
CA ALA A 204 5.13 -9.79 -4.43
C ALA A 204 3.85 -9.00 -4.73
N TYR A 205 3.89 -7.69 -4.54
CA TYR A 205 2.79 -6.82 -4.98
C TYR A 205 2.72 -6.81 -6.51
N VAL A 206 1.51 -6.77 -7.04
CA VAL A 206 1.30 -6.52 -8.47
C VAL A 206 1.44 -5.01 -8.71
N PRO A 207 2.20 -4.58 -9.73
CA PRO A 207 2.34 -3.16 -10.05
C PRO A 207 0.98 -2.47 -10.26
N ARG A 208 0.84 -1.23 -9.78
CA ARG A 208 -0.38 -0.42 -9.92
C ARG A 208 -0.85 -0.19 -11.36
N ASP A 209 0.08 -0.19 -12.32
CA ASP A 209 -0.18 0.02 -13.75
C ASP A 209 -0.42 -1.28 -14.53
N ALA A 210 -0.51 -2.42 -13.83
CA ALA A 210 -0.83 -3.70 -14.45
C ALA A 210 -2.18 -3.62 -15.18
N VAL A 211 -2.13 -3.87 -16.49
CA VAL A 211 -3.30 -4.00 -17.35
C VAL A 211 -3.59 -5.48 -17.49
N ASP A 212 -4.83 -5.88 -17.19
CA ASP A 212 -5.26 -7.24 -17.47
C ASP A 212 -5.86 -7.32 -18.88
N GLU A 213 -5.52 -8.38 -19.60
CA GLU A 213 -6.16 -8.73 -20.87
C GLU A 213 -7.48 -9.49 -20.65
N GLU A 214 -7.63 -10.15 -19.49
CA GLU A 214 -8.82 -10.94 -19.15
C GLU A 214 -9.82 -10.12 -18.33
N LYS A 215 -11.10 -10.13 -18.74
CA LYS A 215 -12.14 -9.24 -18.17
C LYS A 215 -12.90 -9.83 -16.98
N SER A 216 -12.43 -10.93 -16.40
CA SER A 216 -13.27 -11.76 -15.53
C SER A 216 -12.68 -11.91 -14.12
N GLY A 217 -13.19 -11.10 -13.19
CA GLY A 217 -12.91 -11.25 -11.77
C GLY A 217 -13.67 -10.24 -10.96
N ASN A 218 -14.74 -10.67 -10.29
CA ASN A 218 -15.45 -9.81 -9.33
C ASN A 218 -14.66 -9.78 -8.03
N ILE A 219 -14.10 -8.62 -7.69
CA ILE A 219 -13.34 -8.45 -6.44
C ILE A 219 -14.20 -7.68 -5.45
N SER A 220 -14.41 -8.29 -4.28
CA SER A 220 -15.11 -7.64 -3.19
C SER A 220 -14.32 -6.43 -2.70
N SER A 221 -14.86 -5.23 -2.93
CA SER A 221 -14.35 -3.96 -2.42
C SER A 221 -15.38 -3.33 -1.48
N SER A 222 -14.93 -2.68 -0.41
CA SER A 222 -15.81 -1.95 0.48
C SER A 222 -15.60 -0.45 0.33
N TYR A 223 -16.69 0.29 0.15
CA TYR A 223 -16.68 1.73 0.34
C TYR A 223 -16.96 1.98 1.82
N ALA A 224 -15.97 2.52 2.53
CA ALA A 224 -16.02 2.72 3.98
C ALA A 224 -16.96 3.87 4.37
N LEU A 225 -18.26 3.73 4.07
CA LEU A 225 -19.31 4.73 4.29
C LEU A 225 -19.29 5.31 5.72
N PRO A 226 -19.14 4.50 6.79
CA PRO A 226 -19.04 5.05 8.15
C PRO A 226 -17.85 6.01 8.31
N LYS A 227 -16.68 5.66 7.75
CA LYS A 227 -15.48 6.52 7.79
C LYS A 227 -15.70 7.81 7.00
N VAL A 228 -16.36 7.74 5.84
CA VAL A 228 -16.70 8.92 5.03
C VAL A 228 -17.61 9.88 5.81
N LEU A 229 -18.66 9.36 6.45
CA LEU A 229 -19.59 10.17 7.23
C LEU A 229 -18.92 10.83 8.45
N ILE A 230 -18.10 10.07 9.18
CA ILE A 230 -17.36 10.59 10.33
C ILE A 230 -16.34 11.66 9.89
N ALA A 231 -15.62 11.43 8.78
CA ALA A 231 -14.66 12.39 8.25
C ALA A 231 -15.34 13.67 7.77
N LEU A 232 -16.51 13.56 7.13
CA LEU A 232 -17.32 14.72 6.73
C LEU A 232 -17.80 15.51 7.94
N PHE A 233 -18.34 14.83 8.96
CA PHE A 233 -18.73 15.46 10.22
C PHE A 233 -17.55 16.20 10.85
N GLN A 234 -16.39 15.55 10.96
CA GLN A 234 -15.19 16.13 11.54
C GLN A 234 -14.70 17.36 10.76
N LEU A 235 -14.73 17.30 9.42
CA LEU A 235 -14.36 18.41 8.55
C LEU A 235 -15.28 19.62 8.77
N VAL A 236 -16.59 19.41 8.81
CA VAL A 236 -17.57 20.48 9.05
C VAL A 236 -17.43 21.04 10.46
N TYR A 237 -17.34 20.19 11.47
CA TYR A 237 -17.18 20.60 12.87
C TYR A 237 -15.89 21.40 13.07
N GLY A 238 -14.77 20.93 12.51
CA GLY A 238 -13.48 21.61 12.55
C GLY A 238 -13.53 22.97 11.85
N ALA A 239 -14.12 23.03 10.65
CA ALA A 239 -14.27 24.29 9.90
C ALA A 239 -15.11 25.33 10.66
N LEU A 240 -16.24 24.91 11.25
CA LEU A 240 -17.07 25.80 12.08
C LEU A 240 -16.33 26.26 13.33
N SER A 241 -15.59 25.37 13.99
CA SER A 241 -14.78 25.70 15.17
C SER A 241 -13.67 26.70 14.84
N LEU A 242 -13.01 26.55 13.68
CA LEU A 242 -12.03 27.52 13.17
C LEU A 242 -12.69 28.86 12.85
N ALA A 243 -13.88 28.85 12.23
CA ALA A 243 -14.61 30.08 11.92
C ALA A 243 -15.02 30.84 13.19
N ASN A 244 -15.49 30.12 14.20
CA ASN A 244 -15.91 30.70 15.48
C ASN A 244 -14.74 31.15 16.37
N SER A 245 -13.54 30.60 16.15
CA SER A 245 -12.32 30.98 16.89
C SER A 245 -11.50 32.07 16.18
N ARG A 246 -12.00 32.65 15.09
CA ARG A 246 -11.37 33.77 14.39
C ARG A 246 -11.19 34.97 15.32
N GLY A 247 -10.03 35.60 15.25
CA GLY A 247 -9.68 36.75 16.08
C GLY A 247 -8.20 36.83 16.36
N ASP A 248 -7.83 37.39 17.51
CA ASP A 248 -6.46 37.63 17.94
C ASP A 248 -5.85 36.47 18.74
N GLN A 249 -6.43 35.27 18.66
CA GLN A 249 -5.94 34.09 19.41
C GLN A 249 -4.47 33.78 19.14
N ILE A 250 -4.02 33.88 17.89
CA ILE A 250 -2.61 33.62 17.53
C ILE A 250 -1.70 34.70 18.14
N ASN A 251 -2.10 35.96 18.10
CA ASN A 251 -1.32 37.05 18.69
C ASN A 251 -1.24 36.96 20.22
N ARG A 252 -2.31 36.47 20.87
CA ARG A 252 -2.39 36.36 22.34
C ARG A 252 -1.77 35.09 22.90
N PHE A 253 -2.06 33.94 22.29
CA PHE A 253 -1.70 32.61 22.81
C PHE A 253 -0.58 31.95 22.00
N GLY A 254 -0.14 32.54 20.90
CA GLY A 254 0.92 32.00 20.05
C GLY A 254 0.60 30.58 19.58
N TYR A 255 1.55 29.66 19.77
CA TYR A 255 1.42 28.25 19.42
C TYR A 255 0.38 27.49 20.27
N ALA A 256 -0.05 28.05 21.41
CA ALA A 256 -1.11 27.46 22.24
C ALA A 256 -2.52 27.88 21.81
N ALA A 257 -2.66 28.62 20.70
CA ALA A 257 -3.97 29.03 20.18
C ALA A 257 -4.83 27.80 19.85
N PHE A 258 -6.07 27.78 20.36
CA PHE A 258 -7.05 26.72 20.13
C PHE A 258 -7.26 26.42 18.63
N GLY A 259 -7.32 27.46 17.79
CA GLY A 259 -7.50 27.28 16.35
C GLY A 259 -6.38 26.44 15.70
N LEU A 260 -5.14 26.50 16.20
CA LEU A 260 -4.02 25.75 15.64
C LEU A 260 -4.14 24.25 15.89
N THR A 261 -4.68 23.83 17.04
CA THR A 261 -4.88 22.40 17.32
C THR A 261 -5.98 21.82 16.43
N VAL A 262 -7.12 22.51 16.33
CA VAL A 262 -8.26 22.09 15.48
C VAL A 262 -7.89 22.12 13.99
N ALA A 263 -7.03 23.04 13.57
CA ALA A 263 -6.63 23.16 12.17
C ALA A 263 -5.98 21.87 11.64
N VAL A 264 -5.09 21.25 12.42
CA VAL A 264 -4.41 20.01 12.00
C VAL A 264 -5.42 18.88 11.82
N TYR A 265 -6.36 18.73 12.75
CA TYR A 265 -7.44 17.73 12.62
C TYR A 265 -8.37 18.01 11.44
N THR A 266 -8.66 19.29 11.17
CA THR A 266 -9.52 19.70 10.04
C THR A 266 -8.87 19.35 8.71
N VAL A 267 -7.58 19.67 8.54
CA VAL A 267 -6.80 19.30 7.34
C VAL A 267 -6.77 17.77 7.19
N MET A 268 -6.52 17.05 8.28
CA MET A 268 -6.52 15.59 8.27
C MET A 268 -7.86 14.97 7.89
N ALA A 269 -8.96 15.51 8.41
CA ALA A 269 -10.30 15.06 8.05
C ALA A 269 -10.57 15.24 6.55
N GLY A 270 -10.11 16.35 5.96
CA GLY A 270 -10.17 16.57 4.51
C GLY A 270 -9.37 15.53 3.73
N ILE A 271 -8.12 15.28 4.13
CA ILE A 271 -7.26 14.27 3.48
C ILE A 271 -7.88 12.87 3.58
N ASN A 272 -8.35 12.47 4.76
CA ASN A 272 -9.00 11.17 4.96
C ASN A 272 -10.30 11.06 4.14
N LEU A 273 -11.13 12.11 4.12
CA LEU A 273 -12.37 12.13 3.35
C LEU A 273 -12.09 11.94 1.86
N ILE A 274 -11.19 12.73 1.28
CA ILE A 274 -10.83 12.62 -0.14
C ILE A 274 -10.22 11.24 -0.42
N GLY A 275 -9.34 10.73 0.45
CA GLY A 275 -8.74 9.41 0.29
C GLY A 275 -9.76 8.26 0.30
N HIS A 276 -10.82 8.35 1.12
CA HIS A 276 -11.92 7.36 1.12
C HIS A 276 -12.86 7.49 -0.07
N LEU A 277 -13.00 8.68 -0.65
CA LEU A 277 -13.79 8.89 -1.86
C LEU A 277 -13.04 8.45 -3.13
N LEU A 278 -11.72 8.64 -3.17
CA LEU A 278 -10.89 8.38 -4.35
C LEU A 278 -10.36 6.94 -4.44
N THR A 279 -10.25 6.22 -3.33
CA THR A 279 -9.72 4.85 -3.33
C THR A 279 -10.56 3.94 -2.43
N PRO A 280 -11.10 2.82 -2.95
CA PRO A 280 -11.87 1.86 -2.16
C PRO A 280 -11.00 1.12 -1.12
N ASP A 281 -11.62 0.64 -0.05
CA ASP A 281 -10.96 -0.14 1.00
C ASP A 281 -11.00 -1.65 0.68
N TYR A 282 -9.87 -2.32 0.89
CA TYR A 282 -9.72 -3.78 0.76
C TYR A 282 -9.21 -4.39 2.08
N SER A 283 -9.98 -5.30 2.68
CA SER A 283 -9.65 -5.92 3.97
C SER A 283 -8.53 -6.97 3.87
N THR A 284 -8.32 -7.52 2.68
CA THR A 284 -7.34 -8.57 2.37
C THR A 284 -6.67 -8.29 1.04
N LEU A 285 -5.44 -8.77 0.86
CA LEU A 285 -4.79 -8.86 -0.45
C LEU A 285 -5.35 -10.04 -1.25
N PHE A 286 -5.51 -9.89 -2.55
CA PHE A 286 -5.97 -10.95 -3.44
C PHE A 286 -4.81 -11.47 -4.27
N VAL A 287 -4.70 -12.80 -4.35
CA VAL A 287 -3.66 -13.45 -5.15
C VAL A 287 -4.12 -13.53 -6.59
N VAL A 288 -3.33 -12.96 -7.49
CA VAL A 288 -3.49 -13.11 -8.93
C VAL A 288 -2.88 -14.44 -9.36
N HIS A 289 -3.59 -15.15 -10.22
CA HIS A 289 -3.13 -16.41 -10.77
C HIS A 289 -1.91 -16.18 -11.68
N ASN A 290 -0.85 -16.97 -11.47
CA ASN A 290 0.31 -17.00 -12.35
C ASN A 290 0.90 -18.42 -12.40
N GLU A 291 1.74 -18.70 -13.39
CA GLU A 291 2.36 -20.03 -13.59
C GLU A 291 3.12 -20.54 -12.36
N VAL A 292 3.66 -19.63 -11.54
CA VAL A 292 4.40 -19.95 -10.31
C VAL A 292 3.47 -20.40 -9.18
N LEU A 293 2.20 -20.01 -9.20
CA LEU A 293 1.19 -20.44 -8.21
C LEU A 293 0.79 -21.92 -8.42
N GLU A 294 0.92 -22.44 -9.64
CA GLU A 294 0.60 -23.84 -9.97
C GLU A 294 1.74 -24.83 -9.67
N GLU A 295 2.92 -24.33 -9.31
CA GLU A 295 4.10 -25.13 -8.93
C GLU A 295 4.04 -25.64 -7.49
#